data_AF-A0A4Y2E160-F1
#
_entry.id   AF-A0A4Y2E160-F1
#
_cell.length_a   1.000
_cell.length_b   1.000
_cell.length_c   1.000
_cell.angle_alpha   90.00
_cell.angle_beta   90.00
_cell.angle_gamma   90.00
#
_symmetry.space_group_name_H-M   'P 1'
#
loop_
_entity.id
_entity.type
_entity.pdbx_description
1 polymer ?
#
loop_
_entity_poly.entity_id
_entity_poly.type
_entity_poly.pdbx_seq_one_letter_code
_entity_poly.pdbx_strand_id
1 'polypeptide(L)' 'MILKLIFALEVAWIKMDTQTLLTIHKHVITRDKRIRVTNNNLQWNLHISKVEEKDKGYYMCQINTEPMVSQLGYLDVMGE' A
#
# COMPACT_ATOMS: atom_id res chain seq x y z
N MET A 1 3.62 -15.09 -26.50
CA MET A 1 3.12 -14.42 -25.29
C MET A 1 3.19 -15.41 -24.15
N ILE A 2 4.37 -15.56 -23.55
CA ILE A 2 4.54 -16.46 -22.41
C ILE A 2 3.86 -15.76 -21.24
N LEU A 3 2.70 -16.30 -20.84
CA LEU A 3 2.00 -15.93 -19.63
C LEU A 3 3.03 -16.07 -18.49
N LYS A 4 3.27 -14.99 -17.77
CA LYS A 4 4.27 -14.90 -16.69
C LYS A 4 3.83 -15.83 -15.54
N LEU A 5 4.00 -17.13 -15.72
CA LEU A 5 3.72 -18.23 -14.77
C LEU A 5 4.84 -18.36 -13.72
N ILE A 6 5.41 -17.22 -13.33
CA ILE A 6 6.13 -17.10 -12.08
C ILE A 6 5.35 -16.00 -11.36
N PHE A 7 4.35 -16.39 -10.56
CA PHE A 7 3.68 -15.47 -9.65
C PHE A 7 4.74 -14.93 -8.70
N ALA A 8 5.37 -13.82 -9.06
CA ALA A 8 6.13 -13.04 -8.11
C ALA A 8 5.13 -12.54 -7.07
N LEU A 9 5.40 -12.79 -5.79
CA LEU A 9 4.58 -12.22 -4.73
C LEU A 9 4.70 -10.70 -4.81
N GLU A 10 3.57 -10.04 -4.97
CA GLU A 10 3.45 -8.59 -5.06
C GLU A 10 2.67 -8.07 -3.87
N VAL A 11 3.18 -6.97 -3.32
CA VAL A 11 2.54 -6.24 -2.22
C VAL A 11 1.76 -5.06 -2.79
N ALA A 12 0.53 -4.90 -2.33
CA ALA A 12 -0.31 -3.73 -2.59
C ALA A 12 -0.61 -2.98 -1.29
N TRP A 13 -0.68 -1.65 -1.39
CA TRP A 13 -1.14 -0.79 -0.31
C TRP A 13 -2.48 -0.18 -0.68
N ILE A 14 -3.45 -0.26 0.23
CA ILE A 14 -4.83 0.20 0.01
C ILE A 14 -5.26 1.07 1.20
N LYS A 15 -5.83 2.24 0.93
CA LYS A 15 -6.55 3.02 1.95
C LYS A 15 -7.99 2.48 2.04
N MET A 16 -8.34 1.91 3.18
CA MET A 16 -9.56 1.10 3.31
C MET A 16 -10.83 1.94 3.33
N ASP A 17 -10.81 3.09 4.00
CA ASP A 17 -11.97 3.97 4.14
C ASP A 17 -12.55 4.39 2.78
N THR A 18 -11.67 4.54 1.78
CA THR A 18 -12.02 4.94 0.41
C THR A 18 -11.80 3.83 -0.61
N GLN A 19 -11.48 2.60 -0.17
CA GLN A 19 -11.10 1.47 -1.01
C GLN A 19 -10.11 1.83 -2.13
N THR A 20 -9.19 2.75 -1.84
CA THR A 20 -8.29 3.32 -2.84
C THR A 20 -6.99 2.55 -2.90
N LEU A 21 -6.71 1.94 -4.04
CA LEU A 21 -5.41 1.34 -4.33
C LEU A 21 -4.34 2.43 -4.44
N LEU A 22 -3.38 2.41 -3.52
CA LEU A 22 -2.30 3.40 -3.44
C LEU A 22 -1.12 2.98 -4.32
N THR A 23 -0.66 1.74 -4.16
CA THR A 23 0.53 1.22 -4.84
C THR A 23 0.40 -0.27 -5.14
N ILE A 24 1.04 -0.74 -6.21
CA ILE A 24 1.31 -2.16 -6.48
C ILE A 24 2.80 -2.33 -6.66
N HIS A 25 3.43 -3.23 -5.91
CA HIS A 25 4.87 -3.42 -5.93
C HIS A 25 5.58 -2.05 -5.78
N LYS A 26 6.47 -1.70 -6.70
CA LYS A 26 7.21 -0.41 -6.69
C LYS A 26 6.47 0.73 -7.40
N HIS A 27 5.24 0.52 -7.85
CA HIS A 27 4.50 1.47 -8.67
C HIS A 27 3.42 2.16 -7.85
N VAL A 28 3.44 3.49 -7.88
CA VAL A 28 2.39 4.32 -7.29
C VAL A 28 1.25 4.42 -8.29
N ILE A 29 0.04 4.05 -7.87
CA ILE A 29 -1.18 4.04 -8.69
C ILE A 29 -2.03 5.29 -8.44
N THR A 30 -2.07 5.74 -7.18
CA THR A 30 -2.77 6.98 -6.80
C THR A 30 -2.14 8.22 -7.42
N ARG A 31 -2.94 9.27 -7.61
CA ARG A 31 -2.48 10.59 -8.06
C ARG A 31 -1.93 11.46 -6.92
N ASP A 32 -2.06 11.03 -5.67
CA ASP A 32 -1.51 11.76 -4.53
C ASP A 32 0.02 11.70 -4.56
N LYS A 33 0.65 12.84 -4.89
CA LYS A 33 2.11 12.97 -5.02
C LYS A 33 2.86 12.81 -3.68
N ARG A 34 2.14 12.80 -2.56
CA ARG A 34 2.72 12.57 -1.22
C ARG A 34 3.01 11.09 -0.95
N ILE A 35 2.42 10.19 -1.74
CA ILE A 35 2.56 8.75 -1.59
C ILE A 35 3.83 8.27 -2.29
N ARG A 36 4.64 7.52 -1.55
CA ARG A 36 5.82 6.81 -2.07
C ARG A 36 5.89 5.40 -1.49
N VAL A 37 6.55 4.51 -2.22
CA VAL A 37 6.84 3.15 -1.75
C VAL A 37 8.33 2.88 -1.79
N THR A 38 8.83 2.19 -0.78
CA THR A 38 10.20 1.64 -0.78
C THR A 38 10.15 0.16 -0.49
N ASN A 39 11.05 -0.60 -1.09
CA ASN A 39 11.24 -2.02 -0.80
C ASN A 39 12.71 -2.27 -0.44
N ASN A 40 12.93 -2.88 0.72
CA ASN A 40 14.24 -3.38 1.13
C ASN A 40 14.12 -4.88 1.39
N ASN A 41 14.47 -5.69 0.38
CA ASN A 41 14.35 -7.15 0.36
C ASN A 41 12.92 -7.59 0.76
N LEU A 42 12.71 -7.95 2.02
CA LEU A 42 11.47 -8.51 2.56
C LEU A 42 10.49 -7.45 3.09
N GLN A 43 10.92 -6.18 3.23
CA GLN A 43 10.08 -5.13 3.78
C GLN A 43 9.55 -4.21 2.67
N TRP A 44 8.26 -3.93 2.73
CA TRP A 44 7.56 -2.98 1.89
C TRP A 44 7.01 -1.88 2.77
N ASN A 45 7.44 -0.63 2.54
CA ASN A 45 7.03 0.50 3.35
C ASN A 45 6.27 1.51 2.47
N LEU A 46 5.06 1.85 2.90
CA LEU A 46 4.32 2.99 2.39
C LEU A 46 4.76 4.24 3.13
N HIS A 47 5.04 5.30 2.38
CA HIS A 47 5.41 6.61 2.91
C HIS A 47 4.36 7.63 2.49
N ILE A 48 3.90 8.42 3.46
CA ILE A 48 2.99 9.55 3.24
C ILE A 48 3.71 10.80 3.77
N SER A 49 4.15 11.69 2.88
CA SER A 49 4.80 12.95 3.30
C SER A 49 3.75 14.03 3.59
N LYS A 50 4.02 14.95 4.53
CA LYS A 50 3.09 16.05 4.87
C LYS A 50 1.69 15.50 5.21
N VAL A 51 1.66 14.63 6.22
CA VAL A 51 0.44 13.98 6.70
C VAL A 51 -0.53 15.04 7.24
N GLU A 52 -1.81 14.89 6.90
CA GLU A 52 -2.92 15.76 7.31
C GLU A 52 -3.99 14.91 8.01
N GLU A 53 -4.90 15.53 8.78
CA GLU A 53 -5.95 14.78 9.50
C GLU A 53 -6.80 13.89 8.58
N LYS A 54 -7.02 14.30 7.33
CA LYS A 54 -7.75 13.51 6.32
C LYS A 54 -7.06 12.19 5.93
N ASP A 55 -5.78 12.05 6.25
CA ASP A 55 -5.01 10.84 6.00
C ASP A 55 -5.22 9.79 7.09
N LYS A 56 -5.81 10.17 8.22
CA LYS A 56 -6.24 9.24 9.28
C LYS A 56 -7.12 8.15 8.69
N GLY A 57 -6.98 6.93 9.21
CA GLY A 57 -7.80 5.80 8.77
C GLY A 57 -7.05 4.48 8.72
N TYR A 58 -7.76 3.45 8.25
CA TYR A 58 -7.17 2.13 8.05
C TYR A 58 -6.44 2.03 6.71
N TYR A 59 -5.24 1.47 6.75
CA TYR A 59 -4.43 1.10 5.60
C TYR A 59 -4.19 -0.40 5.62
N MET A 60 -4.29 -1.03 4.47
CA MET A 60 -4.06 -2.46 4.30
C MET A 60 -2.81 -2.69 3.45
N CYS A 61 -1.92 -3.53 3.97
CA CYS A 61 -0.89 -4.19 3.19
C CYS A 61 -1.43 -5.55 2.76
N GLN A 62 -1.44 -5.83 1.47
CA GLN A 62 -2.02 -7.05 0.87
C GLN A 62 -1.00 -7.75 -0.02
N ILE A 63 -0.93 -9.07 0.04
CA ILE A 63 -0.10 -9.91 -0.83
C ILE A 63 -1.01 -10.72 -1.76
N ASN A 64 -0.64 -10.82 -3.03
CA ASN A 64 -1.37 -11.57 -4.07
C ASN A 64 -1.25 -13.11 -3.95
N THR A 65 -1.26 -13.65 -2.73
CA THR A 65 -1.31 -15.09 -2.45
C THR A 65 -2.71 -15.66 -2.63
N GLU A 66 -2.82 -16.99 -2.69
CA GLU A 66 -4.08 -17.71 -2.65
C GLU A 66 -4.08 -18.70 -1.46
N PRO A 67 -4.88 -18.47 -0.40
CA PRO A 67 -5.75 -17.31 -0.18
C PRO A 67 -4.96 -16.01 0.04
N MET A 68 -5.62 -14.88 -0.18
CA MET A 68 -5.02 -13.56 -0.05
C MET A 68 -4.58 -13.29 1.40
N VAL A 69 -3.31 -12.97 1.57
CA VAL A 69 -2.75 -12.54 2.86
C VAL A 69 -2.84 -11.02 2.96
N SER A 70 -3.35 -10.52 4.09
CA SER A 70 -3.42 -9.09 4.35
C SER A 70 -3.17 -8.76 5.81
N GLN A 71 -2.71 -7.54 6.05
CA GLN A 71 -2.56 -6.96 7.37
C GLN A 71 -3.10 -5.53 7.36
N LEU A 72 -3.89 -5.19 8.37
CA LEU A 72 -4.43 -3.86 8.59
C LEU A 72 -3.57 -3.09 9.61
N GLY A 73 -3.40 -1.80 9.37
CA GLY A 73 -2.83 -0.83 10.30
C GLY A 73 -3.67 0.44 10.32
N TYR A 74 -3.88 1.00 11.51
CA TYR A 74 -4.56 2.28 11.67
C TYR A 74 -3.52 3.40 11.74
N LEU A 75 -3.62 4.38 10.86
CA LEU A 75 -2.85 5.62 10.96
C LEU A 75 -3.67 6.61 11.77
N ASP A 76 -3.21 6.90 12.98
CA ASP A 76 -3.73 8.03 13.75
C ASP A 76 -2.89 9.27 13.48
N VAL A 77 -3.57 10.37 13.21
CA VAL A 77 -2.97 11.68 12.98
C VAL A 77 -3.51 12.59 14.07
N MET A 78 -2.63 12.98 14.99
CA MET A 78 -2.94 13.96 16.01
C MET A 78 -2.74 15.35 15.41
N GLY A 79 -3.81 16.15 15.33
CA GLY A 79 -3.68 17.58 15.10
C GLY A 79 -3.01 18.26 16.30
N GLU A 80 -2.45 19.44 16.08
CA GLU A 80 -2.19 20.39 17.17
C GLU A 80 -3.51 20.96 17.72
#